data_AF-A0A2U9IR82-F1
#
_entry.id   AF-A0A2U9IR82-F1
#
_cell.length_a   1.000
_cell.length_b   1.000
_cell.length_c   1.000
_cell.angle_alpha   90.00
_cell.angle_beta   90.00
_cell.angle_gamma   90.00
#
_symmetry.space_group_name_H-M   'P 1'
#
loop_
_entity.id
_entity.type
_entity.pdbx_description
1 polymer ?
#
loop_
_entity_poly.entity_id
_entity_poly.type
_entity_poly.pdbx_seq_one_letter_code
_entity_poly.pdbx_strand_id
1 'polypeptide(L)'
;MTTKVLIKNMDEQLYKMLKAKAAILGINVSEAIQQAISLWLNVADSVSDQNYAILKTTPEAIKAFNEGNYVLACDGKYVGFFEDEKKALEKAKEYNKCMISNKNYPRQEVGEWGWSSIALE
;
A
#
# COMPACT_ATOMS: atom_id res chain seq x y z
N MET A 1 7.58 -3.09 21.28
CA MET A 1 8.60 -4.16 21.40
C MET A 1 9.69 -3.90 20.36
N THR A 2 10.94 -4.26 20.65
CA THR A 2 12.07 -4.07 19.74
C THR A 2 12.57 -5.43 19.22
N THR A 3 12.67 -5.55 17.89
CA THR A 3 13.15 -6.76 17.21
C THR A 3 14.57 -6.54 16.71
N LYS A 4 15.45 -7.54 16.90
CA LYS A 4 16.81 -7.51 16.34
C LYS A 4 16.75 -7.97 14.88
N VAL A 5 17.30 -7.16 13.99
CA VAL A 5 17.33 -7.42 12.54
C VAL A 5 18.76 -7.37 12.03
N LEU A 6 19.07 -8.20 11.03
CA LEU A 6 20.35 -8.19 10.31
C LEU A 6 20.07 -7.86 8.84
N ILE A 7 20.62 -6.75 8.36
CA ILE A 7 20.55 -6.33 6.96
C ILE A 7 21.85 -6.76 6.29
N LYS A 8 21.75 -7.62 5.26
CA LYS A 8 22.90 -8.13 4.50
C LYS A 8 22.97 -7.44 3.13
N ASN A 9 24.14 -7.50 2.50
CA ASN A 9 24.38 -6.99 1.14
C ASN A 9 24.05 -5.50 0.96
N MET A 10 24.31 -4.69 1.99
CA MET A 10 24.15 -3.24 1.92
C MET A 10 25.29 -2.61 1.11
N ASP A 11 24.95 -1.66 0.24
CA ASP A 11 25.98 -0.86 -0.43
C ASP A 11 26.81 -0.08 0.60
N GLU A 12 28.12 -0.25 0.55
CA GLU A 12 29.03 0.27 1.57
C GLU A 12 29.03 1.80 1.59
N GLN A 13 28.98 2.44 0.43
CA GLN A 13 28.99 3.90 0.32
C GLN A 13 27.68 4.48 0.84
N LEU A 14 26.55 3.88 0.47
CA LEU A 14 25.23 4.29 0.94
C LEU A 14 25.10 4.14 2.47
N TYR A 15 25.64 3.05 3.04
CA TYR A 15 25.68 2.86 4.49
C TYR A 15 26.53 3.94 5.20
N LYS A 16 27.71 4.27 4.65
CA LYS A 16 28.56 5.34 5.20
C LYS A 16 27.86 6.70 5.18
N MET A 17 27.20 7.04 4.07
CA MET A 17 26.43 8.28 3.94
C MET A 17 25.27 8.34 4.93
N LEU A 18 24.51 7.25 5.07
CA LEU A 18 23.43 7.14 6.06
C LEU A 18 23.95 7.37 7.47
N LYS A 19 25.05 6.72 7.84
CA LYS A 19 25.66 6.85 9.17
C LYS A 19 26.14 8.28 9.43
N ALA A 20 26.80 8.91 8.45
CA ALA A 20 27.24 10.30 8.57
C ALA A 20 26.04 11.26 8.75
N LYS A 21 24.98 11.08 7.96
CA LYS A 21 23.77 11.89 8.06
C LYS A 21 23.06 11.69 9.41
N ALA A 22 22.96 10.46 9.88
CA ALA A 22 22.38 10.14 11.19
C ALA A 22 23.15 10.84 12.33
N ALA A 23 24.48 10.80 12.30
CA ALA A 23 25.32 11.49 13.27
C ALA A 23 25.11 13.02 13.27
N ILE A 24 25.00 13.64 12.09
CA ILE A 24 24.69 15.08 11.96
C ILE A 24 23.33 15.41 12.57
N LEU A 25 22.35 14.52 12.41
CA LEU A 25 20.99 14.68 12.94
C LEU A 25 20.86 14.28 14.43
N GLY A 26 21.93 13.80 15.06
CA GLY A 26 21.91 13.36 16.45
C GLY A 26 21.10 12.08 16.70
N ILE A 27 20.87 11.28 15.66
CA ILE A 27 20.11 10.01 15.74
C ILE A 27 21.02 8.82 15.46
N ASN A 28 20.61 7.64 15.90
CA ASN A 28 21.33 6.41 15.56
C ASN A 28 20.87 5.83 14.20
N VAL A 29 21.65 4.90 13.65
CA VAL A 29 21.36 4.29 12.34
C VAL A 29 20.04 3.49 12.36
N SER A 30 19.69 2.86 13.49
CA SER A 30 18.42 2.14 13.61
C SER A 30 17.23 3.09 13.50
N GLU A 31 17.29 4.25 14.15
CA GLU A 31 16.26 5.30 14.06
C GLU A 31 16.13 5.83 12.63
N ALA A 32 17.26 6.09 11.96
CA ALA A 32 17.25 6.54 10.57
C ALA A 32 16.61 5.50 9.64
N ILE A 33 16.92 4.21 9.83
CA ILE A 33 16.30 3.12 9.06
C ILE A 33 14.81 3.00 9.37
N GLN A 34 14.39 3.11 10.64
CA GLN A 34 12.98 3.07 11.01
C GLN A 34 12.20 4.23 10.37
N GLN A 35 12.74 5.45 10.40
CA GLN A 35 12.12 6.59 9.73
C GLN A 35 12.02 6.38 8.21
N ALA A 36 13.07 5.85 7.57
CA ALA A 36 13.05 5.55 6.14
C ALA A 36 12.03 4.46 5.79
N ILE A 37 11.94 3.40 6.59
CA ILE A 37 10.94 2.33 6.45
C ILE A 37 9.54 2.92 6.61
N SER A 38 9.27 3.67 7.67
CA SER A 38 7.99 4.34 7.87
C SER A 38 7.63 5.26 6.70
N LEU A 39 8.58 6.04 6.19
CA LEU A 39 8.34 6.90 5.02
C LEU A 39 8.05 6.07 3.77
N TRP A 40 8.80 5.01 3.51
CA TRP A 40 8.56 4.12 2.37
C TRP A 40 7.14 3.56 2.44
N LEU A 41 6.75 2.99 3.58
CA LEU A 41 5.46 2.34 3.76
C LEU A 41 4.30 3.35 3.63
N ASN A 42 4.44 4.54 4.22
CA ASN A 42 3.44 5.61 4.09
C ASN A 42 3.34 6.18 2.66
N VAL A 43 4.45 6.24 1.91
CA VAL A 43 4.46 6.70 0.51
C VAL A 43 3.91 5.63 -0.43
N ALA A 44 4.16 4.35 -0.14
CA ALA A 44 3.59 3.22 -0.87
C ALA A 44 2.05 3.21 -0.80
N ASP A 45 1.48 3.60 0.34
CA ASP A 45 0.03 3.69 0.53
C ASP A 45 -0.63 4.95 -0.07
N SER A 46 0.11 6.03 -0.33
CA SER A 46 -0.49 7.34 -0.63
C SER A 46 -0.15 7.98 -1.98
N VAL A 47 0.95 7.61 -2.65
CA VAL A 47 1.45 8.41 -3.81
C VAL A 47 1.54 7.65 -5.14
N SER A 48 1.55 6.32 -5.17
CA SER A 48 1.79 5.59 -6.44
C SER A 48 0.66 4.71 -6.95
N ASP A 49 -0.40 4.47 -6.17
CA ASP A 49 -1.52 3.66 -6.66
C ASP A 49 -2.61 4.52 -7.30
N GLN A 50 -2.54 4.65 -8.63
CA GLN A 50 -3.58 5.30 -9.43
C GLN A 50 -4.97 4.73 -9.14
N ASN A 51 -5.09 3.44 -8.80
CA ASN A 51 -6.37 2.82 -8.47
C ASN A 51 -6.93 3.38 -7.16
N TYR A 52 -6.07 3.64 -6.16
CA TYR A 52 -6.49 4.28 -4.91
C TYR A 52 -7.04 5.68 -5.16
N ALA A 53 -6.29 6.50 -5.90
CA ALA A 53 -6.71 7.86 -6.23
C ALA A 53 -8.06 7.88 -6.95
N ILE A 54 -8.27 6.93 -7.87
CA ILE A 54 -9.52 6.80 -8.62
C ILE A 54 -10.69 6.41 -7.72
N LEU A 55 -10.53 5.43 -6.83
CA LEU A 55 -11.59 5.04 -5.90
C LEU A 55 -11.96 6.17 -4.94
N LYS A 56 -11.03 7.08 -4.62
CA LYS A 56 -11.24 8.21 -3.73
C LYS A 56 -11.78 9.47 -4.40
N THR A 57 -11.58 9.63 -5.71
CA THR A 57 -11.98 10.83 -6.45
C THR A 57 -13.16 10.61 -7.38
N THR A 58 -13.49 9.37 -7.72
CA THR A 58 -14.62 9.03 -8.60
C THR A 58 -15.94 9.05 -7.83
N PRO A 59 -16.90 9.96 -8.14
CA PRO A 59 -18.15 10.08 -7.40
C PRO A 59 -18.98 8.79 -7.35
N GLU A 60 -19.00 8.03 -8.46
CA GLU A 60 -19.72 6.75 -8.57
C GLU A 60 -19.12 5.70 -7.63
N ALA A 61 -17.78 5.64 -7.53
CA ALA A 61 -17.09 4.75 -6.62
C ALA A 61 -17.39 5.13 -5.16
N ILE A 62 -17.32 6.41 -4.81
CA ILE A 62 -17.61 6.90 -3.46
C ILE A 62 -19.06 6.55 -3.05
N LYS A 63 -20.01 6.79 -3.95
CA LYS A 63 -21.42 6.47 -3.73
C LYS A 63 -21.61 4.97 -3.48
N ALA A 64 -21.11 4.12 -4.38
CA ALA A 64 -21.24 2.67 -4.27
C ALA A 64 -20.56 2.12 -3.02
N PHE A 65 -19.39 2.66 -2.65
CA PHE A 65 -18.69 2.30 -1.42
C PHE A 65 -19.53 2.62 -0.17
N ASN A 66 -20.15 3.81 -0.12
CA ASN A 66 -21.02 4.20 1.00
C ASN A 66 -22.28 3.32 1.09
N GLU A 67 -22.82 2.91 -0.04
CA GLU A 67 -23.93 1.95 -0.13
C GLU A 67 -23.50 0.55 0.37
N GLY A 68 -22.21 0.25 0.38
CA GLY A 68 -21.66 -1.01 0.88
C GLY A 68 -21.29 -2.01 -0.20
N ASN A 69 -21.21 -1.54 -1.44
CA ASN A 69 -20.74 -2.33 -2.55
C ASN A 69 -19.20 -2.40 -2.56
N TYR A 70 -18.68 -3.46 -3.15
CA TYR A 70 -17.27 -3.59 -3.48
C TYR A 70 -16.98 -2.69 -4.68
N VAL A 71 -16.02 -1.79 -4.57
CA VAL A 71 -15.59 -0.92 -5.66
C VAL A 71 -14.24 -1.37 -6.19
N LEU A 72 -14.09 -1.40 -7.51
CA LEU A 72 -12.90 -1.91 -8.18
C LEU A 72 -12.31 -0.83 -9.08
N ALA A 73 -11.02 -0.59 -8.92
CA ALA A 73 -10.22 0.16 -9.88
C ALA A 73 -9.03 -0.69 -10.30
N CYS A 74 -8.75 -0.72 -11.60
CA CYS A 74 -7.66 -1.50 -12.18
C CYS A 74 -6.92 -0.68 -13.23
N ASP A 75 -5.61 -0.84 -13.30
CA ASP A 75 -4.71 -0.21 -14.28
C ASP A 75 -4.98 1.31 -14.47
N GLY A 76 -5.26 2.00 -13.37
CA GLY A 76 -5.56 3.43 -13.37
C GLY A 76 -6.92 3.77 -13.96
N LYS A 77 -7.93 2.89 -13.84
CA LYS A 77 -9.31 3.15 -14.26
C LYS A 77 -10.33 2.62 -13.24
N TYR A 78 -11.45 3.32 -13.10
CA TYR A 78 -12.59 2.80 -12.35
C TYR A 78 -13.28 1.73 -13.21
N VAL A 79 -13.32 0.49 -12.70
CA VAL A 79 -13.91 -0.65 -13.41
C VAL A 79 -15.40 -0.77 -13.09
N GLY A 80 -15.79 -0.47 -11.86
CA GLY A 80 -17.19 -0.48 -11.43
C GLY A 80 -17.37 -0.88 -9.98
N PHE A 81 -18.62 -1.18 -9.62
CA PHE A 81 -18.99 -1.72 -8.32
C PHE A 81 -19.69 -3.08 -8.44
N PHE A 82 -19.61 -3.86 -7.37
CA PHE A 82 -20.14 -5.21 -7.28
C PHE A 82 -20.76 -5.42 -5.90
N GLU A 83 -21.89 -6.12 -5.85
CA GLU A 83 -22.53 -6.50 -4.58
C GLU A 83 -21.82 -7.67 -3.88
N ASP A 84 -21.00 -8.42 -4.63
CA ASP A 84 -20.33 -9.63 -4.18
C ASP A 84 -18.83 -9.56 -4.49
N GLU A 85 -18.01 -9.93 -3.49
CA GLU A 85 -16.56 -9.89 -3.60
C GLU A 85 -16.03 -10.81 -4.69
N LYS A 86 -16.61 -12.02 -4.82
CA LYS A 86 -16.13 -13.00 -5.81
C LYS A 86 -16.33 -12.46 -7.22
N LYS A 87 -17.46 -11.80 -7.50
CA LYS A 87 -17.69 -11.15 -8.81
C LYS A 87 -16.66 -10.07 -9.11
N ALA A 88 -16.31 -9.25 -8.12
CA ALA A 88 -15.27 -8.23 -8.29
C ALA A 88 -13.89 -8.86 -8.53
N LEU A 89 -13.55 -9.94 -7.82
CA LEU A 89 -12.30 -10.68 -8.00
C LEU A 89 -12.23 -11.39 -9.36
N GLU A 90 -13.32 -12.01 -9.83
CA GLU A 90 -13.36 -12.59 -11.18
C GLU A 90 -13.15 -11.52 -12.24
N LYS A 91 -13.74 -10.33 -12.07
CA LYS A 91 -13.52 -9.21 -12.99
C LYS A 91 -12.09 -8.68 -12.94
N ALA A 92 -11.48 -8.64 -11.75
CA ALA A 92 -10.11 -8.18 -11.55
C ALA A 92 -9.08 -9.02 -12.33
N LYS A 93 -9.39 -10.30 -12.62
CA LYS A 93 -8.52 -11.19 -13.39
C LYS A 93 -8.28 -10.78 -14.84
N GLU A 94 -9.08 -9.86 -15.38
CA GLU A 94 -8.90 -9.33 -16.72
C GLU A 94 -7.82 -8.23 -16.80
N TYR A 95 -7.21 -7.86 -15.67
CA TYR A 95 -6.32 -6.70 -15.54
C TYR A 95 -5.01 -7.06 -14.83
N ASN A 96 -3.99 -6.20 -14.98
CA ASN A 96 -2.66 -6.47 -14.43
C ASN A 96 -2.53 -6.04 -12.96
N LYS A 97 -3.08 -4.88 -12.59
CA LYS A 97 -3.02 -4.36 -11.22
C LYS A 97 -4.36 -3.77 -10.80
N CYS A 98 -4.95 -4.30 -9.74
CA CYS A 98 -6.26 -3.88 -9.24
C CYS A 98 -6.24 -3.50 -7.76
N MET A 99 -7.19 -2.65 -7.38
CA MET A 99 -7.57 -2.34 -6.00
C MET A 99 -9.08 -2.53 -5.85
N ILE A 100 -9.48 -3.37 -4.90
CA ILE A 100 -10.87 -3.57 -4.48
C ILE A 100 -11.06 -2.98 -3.10
N SER A 101 -12.18 -2.32 -2.81
CA SER A 101 -12.47 -1.76 -1.48
C SER A 101 -13.96 -1.86 -1.12
N ASN A 102 -14.29 -2.00 0.16
CA ASN A 102 -15.66 -2.05 0.68
C ASN A 102 -15.71 -1.49 2.12
N LYS A 103 -16.83 -0.87 2.53
CA LYS A 103 -17.00 -0.34 3.90
C LYS A 103 -16.93 -1.40 5.01
N ASN A 104 -17.25 -2.65 4.68
CA ASN A 104 -17.28 -3.80 5.58
C ASN A 104 -16.02 -4.67 5.48
N TYR A 105 -15.04 -4.29 4.65
CA TYR A 105 -13.77 -5.01 4.56
C TYR A 105 -13.06 -4.87 5.91
N PRO A 106 -12.67 -5.96 6.59
CA PRO A 106 -12.00 -5.88 7.88
C PRO A 106 -10.68 -5.13 7.71
N ARG A 107 -10.53 -3.96 8.34
CA ARG A 107 -9.21 -3.36 8.55
C ARG A 107 -8.46 -4.31 9.48
N GLN A 108 -7.50 -5.06 8.94
CA GLN A 108 -6.57 -5.80 9.77
C GLN A 108 -5.70 -4.77 10.52
N GLU A 109 -5.97 -4.57 11.81
CA GLU A 109 -5.16 -3.75 12.73
C GLU A 109 -3.83 -4.43 13.12
N VAL A 110 -3.30 -5.33 12.27
CA VAL A 110 -2.06 -6.05 12.54
C VAL A 110 -1.16 -5.98 11.30
N GLY A 111 -0.12 -5.13 11.38
CA GLY A 111 1.09 -5.20 10.56
C GLY A 111 0.89 -5.41 9.05
N GLU A 112 0.75 -4.30 8.32
CA GLU A 112 1.10 -4.11 6.90
C GLU A 112 1.06 -5.33 5.98
N TRP A 113 -0.12 -5.92 5.83
CA TRP A 113 -0.58 -6.48 4.56
C TRP A 113 -2.05 -6.08 4.39
N GLY A 114 -2.27 -4.77 4.28
CA GLY A 114 -3.60 -4.18 4.19
C GLY A 114 -4.24 -4.22 2.80
N TRP A 115 -3.53 -4.69 1.78
CA TRP A 115 -4.06 -4.86 0.42
C TRP A 115 -3.32 -6.01 -0.25
N SER A 116 -4.01 -7.12 -0.49
CA SER A 116 -3.47 -8.18 -1.32
C SER A 116 -3.27 -7.62 -2.73
N SER A 117 -2.02 -7.37 -3.08
CA SER A 117 -1.62 -7.41 -4.48
C SER A 117 -1.78 -8.86 -4.91
N ILE A 118 -2.89 -9.21 -5.55
CA ILE A 118 -2.96 -10.50 -6.23
C ILE A 118 -2.08 -10.33 -7.47
N ALA A 119 -0.85 -10.82 -7.39
CA ALA A 119 -0.13 -11.20 -8.59
C ALA A 119 -0.89 -12.41 -9.16
N LEU A 120 -1.65 -12.17 -10.22
CA LEU A 120 -2.21 -13.25 -11.01
C LEU A 120 -1.12 -13.68 -11.99
N GLU A 121 -0.57 -14.87 -11.74
CA GLU A 121 0.14 -15.63 -12.77
C GLU A 121 -0.83 -16.12 -13.85
#